data_AF-A0A5M8QJH2-F1
#
_entry.id   AF-A0A5M8QJH2-F1
#
_cell.length_a   1.000
_cell.length_b   1.000
_cell.length_c   1.000
_cell.angle_alpha   90.00
_cell.angle_beta   90.00
_cell.angle_gamma   90.00
#
_symmetry.space_group_name_H-M   'P 1'
#
loop_
_entity.id
_entity.type
_entity.pdbx_description
1 polymer ?
#
loop_
_entity_poly.entity_id
_entity_poly.type
_entity_poly.pdbx_seq_one_letter_code
_entity_poly.pdbx_strand_id
1 'polypeptide(L)'
;MIWEIDEGRTVVEGLDESGRPDPEYAAALGLRPAPFGRRALASAIDLAVFALVHLPFWIVALPTVLKVVTGSLQPYGLVSHPDFVWMVVATVVSAVLATAFSIVQIVLHGRRGVTLGKAFVGIRSVNVATLQRPGVGRALLRALVLWASSALPVLGTALFLASPLLDSEKRGRGWLDKVGRTWFVDVRDGLDPYHDKKMRIARKTIAAEPEAAKSQLPSLATPADRLAQAYRPGARTSSGVVGAARPQQPGGDAVGIGAQPTEPAPSHTVPGMPAGGARLGGYRPGELSGAARPIAPSSPSPGAGEGLGGIVDSVPGGRPAPAASRPVAPPTHPAPAPSGPIDEHTIIEPDLDGGFDDGSDEGIDDRTVRRVEVVEADDDLGATRARASTRAAVATLAFDSGDRFAITGAALIGRNPAPAAGEVVEHLLPIADDTRSISKTHLLITAAPLAAVDRASTNGSSVVRGGVEHPLAPGAPFALVPGDVVRFGDRTVTVEGFA
;
A
#
# COMPACT_ATOMS: atom_id res chain seq x y z
N MET A 1 -16.25 22.79 34.44
CA MET A 1 -16.22 22.40 33.02
C MET A 1 -15.82 20.93 33.01
N ILE A 2 -16.81 20.05 32.89
CA ILE A 2 -16.62 18.59 32.97
C ILE A 2 -16.21 18.15 31.57
N TRP A 3 -15.04 17.53 31.45
CA TRP A 3 -14.61 16.88 30.23
C TRP A 3 -15.42 15.60 30.10
N GLU A 4 -16.45 15.61 29.25
CA GLU A 4 -17.02 14.36 28.76
C GLU A 4 -15.93 13.65 27.94
N ILE A 5 -15.48 12.51 28.47
CA ILE A 5 -14.67 11.56 27.71
C ILE A 5 -15.63 10.98 26.69
N ASP A 6 -15.49 11.40 25.43
CA ASP A 6 -16.23 10.81 24.31
C ASP A 6 -15.92 9.31 24.28
N GLU A 7 -16.88 8.50 24.73
CA GLU A 7 -16.78 7.05 24.81
C GLU A 7 -16.68 6.45 23.41
N GLY A 8 -15.49 6.47 22.82
CA GLY A 8 -14.97 5.46 21.90
C GLY A 8 -15.87 4.97 20.76
N ARG A 9 -16.87 5.73 20.31
CA ARG A 9 -17.64 5.37 19.12
C ARG A 9 -16.77 5.73 17.93
N THR A 10 -16.13 4.73 17.36
CA THR A 10 -15.48 4.85 16.05
C THR A 10 -16.52 5.37 15.07
N VAL A 11 -16.49 6.67 14.77
CA VAL A 11 -17.38 7.28 13.79
C VAL A 11 -17.01 6.67 12.44
N VAL A 12 -17.94 5.90 11.87
CA VAL A 12 -17.75 5.32 10.55
C VAL A 12 -17.93 6.43 9.53
N GLU A 13 -16.82 6.92 8.98
CA GLU A 13 -16.82 7.91 7.91
C GLU A 13 -17.59 7.41 6.68
N GLY A 14 -18.30 8.29 5.99
CA GLY A 14 -19.06 7.95 4.78
C GLY A 14 -20.43 7.34 5.03
N LEU A 15 -21.01 7.58 6.21
CA LEU A 15 -22.44 7.36 6.47
C LEU A 15 -23.18 8.71 6.45
N ASP A 16 -24.40 8.72 5.92
CA ASP A 16 -25.33 9.85 5.99
C ASP A 16 -25.91 10.02 7.40
N GLU A 17 -26.71 11.07 7.60
CA GLU A 17 -27.38 11.38 8.88
C GLU A 17 -28.27 10.24 9.39
N SER A 18 -28.71 9.35 8.49
CA SER A 18 -29.53 8.17 8.81
C SER A 18 -28.72 6.89 9.02
N GLY A 19 -27.39 6.98 9.03
CA GLY A 19 -26.47 5.85 9.17
C GLY A 19 -26.37 4.96 7.94
N ARG A 20 -26.87 5.42 6.78
CA ARG A 20 -26.75 4.69 5.51
C ARG A 20 -25.47 5.10 4.82
N PRO A 21 -24.81 4.19 4.08
CA PRO A 21 -23.59 4.56 3.38
C PRO A 21 -23.87 5.65 2.33
N ASP A 22 -23.02 6.65 2.25
CA ASP A 22 -23.11 7.77 1.32
C ASP A 22 -22.32 7.49 0.02
N PRO A 23 -22.98 7.48 -1.16
CA PRO A 23 -22.28 7.26 -2.42
C PRO A 23 -21.40 8.43 -2.83
N GLU A 24 -21.71 9.66 -2.40
CA GLU A 24 -20.96 10.85 -2.75
C GLU A 24 -19.61 10.87 -2.05
N TYR A 25 -19.57 10.55 -0.75
CA TYR A 25 -18.33 10.33 -0.02
C TYR A 25 -17.42 9.27 -0.68
N ALA A 26 -17.99 8.12 -1.09
CA ALA A 26 -17.21 7.09 -1.79
C ALA A 26 -16.66 7.58 -3.14
N ALA A 27 -17.44 8.36 -3.89
CA ALA A 27 -17.00 8.96 -5.14
C ALA A 27 -15.92 10.04 -4.92
N ALA A 28 -16.04 10.85 -3.87
CA ALA A 28 -15.05 11.85 -3.47
C ALA A 28 -13.71 11.22 -3.07
N LEU A 29 -13.73 10.01 -2.48
CA LEU A 29 -12.52 9.21 -2.24
C LEU A 29 -11.85 8.73 -3.53
N GLY A 30 -12.52 8.82 -4.67
CA GLY A 30 -12.05 8.26 -5.94
C GLY A 30 -12.37 6.78 -6.10
N LEU A 31 -13.27 6.22 -5.30
CA LEU A 31 -13.78 4.86 -5.50
C LEU A 31 -14.80 4.88 -6.65
N ARG A 32 -14.67 3.93 -7.58
CA ARG A 32 -15.59 3.80 -8.71
C ARG A 32 -16.39 2.50 -8.63
N PRO A 33 -17.70 2.53 -8.89
CA PRO A 33 -18.49 1.30 -8.91
C PRO A 33 -18.01 0.37 -10.03
N ALA A 34 -17.87 -0.91 -9.72
CA ALA A 34 -17.50 -1.89 -10.73
C ALA A 34 -18.60 -2.05 -11.79
N PRO A 35 -18.28 -1.96 -13.09
CA PRO A 35 -19.28 -2.07 -14.14
C PRO A 35 -19.86 -3.48 -14.20
N PHE A 36 -21.15 -3.57 -14.55
CA PHE A 36 -21.88 -4.84 -14.60
C PHE A 36 -21.20 -5.90 -15.47
N GLY A 37 -20.62 -5.51 -16.62
CA GLY A 37 -19.91 -6.43 -17.52
C GLY A 37 -18.71 -7.11 -16.85
N ARG A 38 -17.84 -6.36 -16.14
CA ARG A 38 -16.71 -6.96 -15.41
C ARG A 38 -17.19 -7.83 -14.25
N ARG A 39 -18.28 -7.46 -13.58
CA ARG A 39 -18.87 -8.28 -12.50
C ARG A 39 -19.44 -9.60 -13.01
N ALA A 40 -20.13 -9.56 -14.15
CA ALA A 40 -20.63 -10.74 -14.83
C ALA A 40 -19.47 -11.64 -15.27
N LEU A 41 -18.43 -11.07 -15.88
CA LEU A 41 -17.22 -11.81 -16.28
C LEU A 41 -16.51 -12.45 -15.08
N ALA A 42 -16.34 -11.73 -13.98
CA ALA A 42 -15.78 -12.30 -12.74
C ALA A 42 -16.58 -13.52 -12.27
N SER A 43 -17.91 -13.39 -12.27
CA SER A 43 -18.81 -14.46 -11.82
C SER A 43 -18.80 -15.65 -12.78
N ALA A 44 -18.68 -15.39 -14.09
CA ALA A 44 -18.55 -16.42 -15.11
C ALA A 44 -17.23 -17.18 -14.98
N ILE A 45 -16.12 -16.51 -14.68
CA ILE A 45 -14.82 -17.15 -14.41
C ILE A 45 -14.91 -18.02 -13.16
N ASP A 46 -15.47 -17.50 -12.06
CA ASP A 46 -15.64 -18.28 -10.83
C ASP A 46 -16.52 -19.52 -11.07
N LEU A 47 -17.60 -19.39 -11.84
CA LEU A 47 -18.48 -20.50 -12.22
C LEU A 47 -17.78 -21.50 -13.16
N ALA A 48 -16.98 -21.03 -14.11
CA ALA A 48 -16.25 -21.88 -15.04
C ALA A 48 -15.20 -22.73 -14.29
N VAL A 49 -14.48 -22.15 -13.34
CA VAL A 49 -13.53 -22.91 -12.51
C VAL A 49 -14.25 -23.89 -11.60
N PHE A 50 -15.38 -23.49 -11.01
CA PHE A 50 -16.22 -24.41 -10.24
C PHE A 50 -16.72 -25.59 -11.11
N ALA A 51 -17.15 -25.32 -12.34
CA ALA A 51 -17.54 -26.34 -13.31
C ALA A 51 -16.37 -27.28 -13.68
N LEU A 52 -15.17 -26.73 -13.87
CA LEU A 52 -13.96 -27.52 -14.13
C LEU A 52 -13.65 -28.49 -12.99
N VAL A 53 -13.81 -28.05 -11.74
CA VAL A 53 -13.63 -28.90 -10.55
C VAL A 53 -14.64 -30.07 -10.50
N HIS A 54 -15.81 -29.90 -11.12
CA HIS A 54 -16.85 -30.93 -11.23
C HIS A 54 -16.71 -31.87 -12.43
N LEU A 55 -15.70 -31.69 -13.29
CA LEU A 55 -15.53 -32.54 -14.47
C LEU A 55 -15.43 -34.05 -14.16
N PRO A 56 -14.70 -34.53 -13.14
CA PRO A 56 -14.65 -35.95 -12.83
C PRO A 56 -16.05 -36.54 -12.59
N PHE A 57 -16.88 -35.87 -11.78
CA PHE A 57 -18.26 -36.26 -11.57
C PHE A 57 -19.08 -36.23 -12.87
N TRP A 58 -18.99 -35.18 -13.68
CA TRP A 58 -19.76 -35.06 -14.92
C TRP A 58 -19.40 -36.11 -15.98
N ILE A 59 -18.13 -36.50 -16.05
CA ILE A 59 -17.65 -37.46 -17.05
C ILE A 59 -17.92 -38.90 -16.60
N VAL A 60 -17.68 -39.22 -15.32
CA VAL A 60 -17.68 -40.61 -14.83
C VAL A 60 -19.00 -40.98 -14.18
N ALA A 61 -19.54 -40.14 -13.29
CA ALA A 61 -20.67 -40.48 -12.44
C ALA A 61 -22.02 -40.06 -13.05
N LEU A 62 -22.10 -38.84 -13.57
CA LEU A 62 -23.35 -38.22 -14.02
C LEU A 62 -24.08 -39.03 -15.12
N PRO A 63 -23.43 -39.61 -16.14
CA PRO A 63 -24.14 -40.37 -17.18
C PRO A 63 -24.88 -41.59 -16.59
N THR A 64 -24.28 -42.27 -15.62
CA THR A 64 -24.88 -43.43 -14.95
C THR A 64 -25.99 -43.01 -14.00
N VAL A 65 -25.79 -41.91 -13.26
CA VAL A 65 -26.85 -41.31 -12.42
C VAL A 65 -28.07 -40.91 -13.26
N LEU A 66 -27.85 -40.30 -14.43
CA LEU A 66 -28.93 -39.94 -15.34
C LEU A 66 -29.70 -41.17 -15.83
N LYS A 67 -29.01 -42.29 -16.15
CA LYS A 67 -29.69 -43.55 -16.51
C LYS A 67 -30.59 -44.07 -15.38
N VAL A 68 -30.20 -43.90 -14.12
CA VAL A 68 -31.05 -44.26 -12.97
C VAL A 68 -32.27 -43.34 -12.90
N VAL A 69 -32.07 -42.04 -13.04
CA VAL A 69 -33.14 -41.03 -12.99
C VAL A 69 -34.14 -41.21 -14.13
N THR A 70 -33.68 -41.57 -15.34
CA THR A 70 -34.55 -41.84 -16.50
C THR A 70 -35.17 -43.23 -16.49
N GLY A 71 -34.88 -44.06 -15.48
CA GLY A 71 -35.39 -45.43 -15.35
C GLY A 71 -34.72 -46.45 -16.29
N SER A 72 -33.65 -46.05 -17.01
CA SER A 72 -32.88 -46.93 -17.89
C SER A 72 -31.96 -47.90 -17.11
N LEU A 73 -31.67 -47.59 -15.85
CA LEU A 73 -30.94 -48.44 -14.92
C LEU A 73 -31.71 -48.54 -13.60
N GLN A 74 -31.92 -49.74 -13.08
CA GLN A 74 -32.53 -49.89 -11.76
C GLN A 74 -31.55 -49.41 -10.66
N PRO A 75 -32.02 -48.80 -9.56
CA PRO A 75 -31.15 -48.35 -8.47
C PRO A 75 -30.25 -49.45 -7.90
N TYR A 76 -30.75 -50.69 -7.83
CA TYR A 76 -29.96 -51.85 -7.40
C TYR A 76 -28.82 -52.18 -8.39
N GLY A 77 -29.04 -51.96 -9.69
CA GLY A 77 -28.05 -52.13 -10.75
C GLY A 77 -26.91 -51.10 -10.72
N LEU A 78 -27.02 -50.07 -9.87
CA LEU A 78 -25.96 -49.07 -9.69
C LEU A 78 -24.79 -49.66 -8.89
N VAL A 79 -25.08 -50.37 -7.81
CA VAL A 79 -24.07 -50.91 -6.88
C VAL A 79 -23.32 -52.09 -7.51
N SER A 80 -23.98 -52.85 -8.39
CA SER A 80 -23.38 -53.94 -9.15
C SER A 80 -22.76 -53.49 -10.48
N HIS A 81 -22.78 -52.19 -10.80
CA HIS A 81 -22.20 -51.67 -12.03
C HIS A 81 -20.67 -51.85 -12.03
N PRO A 82 -20.03 -52.28 -13.13
CA PRO A 82 -18.58 -52.47 -13.18
C PRO A 82 -17.79 -51.20 -12.81
N ASP A 83 -18.30 -50.04 -13.20
CA ASP A 83 -17.69 -48.73 -12.91
C ASP A 83 -18.10 -48.12 -11.56
N PHE A 84 -18.82 -48.85 -10.69
CA PHE A 84 -19.35 -48.30 -9.44
C PHE A 84 -18.25 -47.64 -8.57
N VAL A 85 -17.10 -48.31 -8.43
CA VAL A 85 -15.96 -47.78 -7.67
C VAL A 85 -15.47 -46.45 -8.26
N TRP A 86 -15.29 -46.38 -9.58
CA TRP A 86 -14.84 -45.16 -10.25
C TRP A 86 -15.85 -44.02 -10.13
N MET A 87 -17.14 -44.33 -10.16
CA MET A 87 -18.21 -43.36 -9.93
C MET A 87 -18.16 -42.80 -8.49
N VAL A 88 -17.98 -43.67 -7.49
CA VAL A 88 -17.80 -43.24 -6.09
C VAL A 88 -16.56 -42.37 -5.96
N VAL A 89 -15.42 -42.82 -6.49
CA VAL A 89 -14.15 -42.07 -6.45
C VAL A 89 -14.31 -40.70 -7.12
N ALA A 90 -14.86 -40.64 -8.34
CA ALA A 90 -15.07 -39.39 -9.05
C ALA A 90 -16.00 -38.43 -8.30
N THR A 91 -17.06 -38.96 -7.67
CA THR A 91 -17.99 -38.18 -6.85
C THR A 91 -17.30 -37.60 -5.61
N VAL A 92 -16.54 -38.44 -4.88
CA VAL A 92 -15.82 -38.02 -3.67
C VAL A 92 -14.74 -37.00 -4.00
N VAL A 93 -13.94 -37.24 -5.05
CA VAL A 93 -12.89 -36.31 -5.49
C VAL A 93 -13.48 -34.97 -5.90
N SER A 94 -14.53 -34.96 -6.72
CA SER A 94 -15.21 -33.71 -7.09
C SER A 94 -15.81 -32.99 -5.87
N ALA A 95 -16.40 -33.71 -4.92
CA ALA A 95 -16.94 -33.11 -3.70
C ALA A 95 -15.84 -32.47 -2.84
N VAL A 96 -14.74 -33.19 -2.59
CA VAL A 96 -13.60 -32.67 -1.80
C VAL A 96 -12.99 -31.44 -2.45
N LEU A 97 -12.73 -31.49 -3.77
CA LEU A 97 -12.16 -30.36 -4.50
C LEU A 97 -13.12 -29.15 -4.53
N ALA A 98 -14.42 -29.38 -4.72
CA ALA A 98 -15.43 -28.32 -4.72
C ALA A 98 -15.55 -27.66 -3.34
N THR A 99 -15.50 -28.45 -2.25
CA THR A 99 -15.48 -27.93 -0.88
C THR A 99 -14.22 -27.13 -0.61
N ALA A 100 -13.04 -27.65 -0.94
CA ALA A 100 -11.77 -26.94 -0.77
C ALA A 100 -11.76 -25.62 -1.55
N PHE A 101 -12.13 -25.65 -2.84
CA PHE A 101 -12.24 -24.45 -3.67
C PHE A 101 -13.22 -23.43 -3.08
N SER A 102 -14.37 -23.88 -2.60
CA SER A 102 -15.38 -23.00 -1.98
C SER A 102 -14.86 -22.33 -0.71
N ILE A 103 -14.17 -23.08 0.16
CA ILE A 103 -13.55 -22.53 1.38
C ILE A 103 -12.50 -21.47 1.00
N VAL A 104 -11.61 -21.78 0.05
CA VAL A 104 -10.59 -20.83 -0.42
C VAL A 104 -11.23 -19.57 -0.97
N GLN A 105 -12.27 -19.68 -1.81
CA GLN A 105 -12.98 -18.53 -2.37
C GLN A 105 -13.68 -17.69 -1.30
N ILE A 106 -14.29 -18.32 -0.28
CA ILE A 106 -14.92 -17.62 0.85
C ILE A 106 -13.88 -16.87 1.68
N VAL A 107 -12.76 -17.52 2.01
CA VAL A 107 -11.67 -16.91 2.78
C VAL A 107 -11.03 -15.77 2.00
N LEU A 108 -10.74 -15.97 0.72
CA LEU A 108 -10.16 -14.94 -0.15
C LEU A 108 -11.11 -13.74 -0.29
N HIS A 109 -12.40 -13.99 -0.44
CA HIS A 109 -13.40 -12.94 -0.56
C HIS A 109 -13.56 -12.15 0.74
N GLY A 110 -13.53 -12.84 1.89
CA GLY A 110 -13.63 -12.22 3.21
C GLY A 110 -12.38 -11.46 3.63
N ARG A 111 -11.19 -12.06 3.46
CA ARG A 111 -9.90 -11.50 3.92
C ARG A 111 -9.26 -10.55 2.91
N ARG A 112 -9.43 -10.77 1.61
CA ARG A 112 -8.80 -9.96 0.55
C ARG A 112 -9.81 -9.28 -0.38
N GLY A 113 -11.12 -9.41 -0.14
CA GLY A 113 -12.15 -8.78 -0.98
C GLY A 113 -12.20 -9.30 -2.42
N VAL A 114 -11.53 -10.41 -2.73
CA VAL A 114 -11.44 -10.97 -4.10
C VAL A 114 -11.85 -12.42 -4.13
N THR A 115 -12.39 -12.84 -5.26
CA THR A 115 -12.45 -14.23 -5.71
C THR A 115 -11.49 -14.36 -6.87
N LEU A 116 -11.19 -15.58 -7.32
CA LEU A 116 -10.36 -15.82 -8.49
C LEU A 116 -10.77 -14.93 -9.69
N GLY A 117 -12.06 -14.92 -10.04
CA GLY A 117 -12.59 -14.12 -11.13
C GLY A 117 -12.47 -12.61 -10.88
N LYS A 118 -12.74 -12.14 -9.65
CA LYS A 118 -12.59 -10.70 -9.31
C LYS A 118 -11.15 -10.23 -9.38
N ALA A 119 -10.20 -11.05 -8.92
CA ALA A 119 -8.79 -10.76 -9.06
C ALA A 119 -8.40 -10.64 -10.54
N PHE A 120 -8.88 -11.56 -11.39
CA PHE A 120 -8.62 -11.55 -12.82
C PHE A 120 -9.13 -10.27 -13.51
N VAL A 121 -10.34 -9.80 -13.18
CA VAL A 121 -10.94 -8.61 -13.82
C VAL A 121 -10.62 -7.28 -13.11
N GLY A 122 -9.89 -7.30 -12.00
CA GLY A 122 -9.54 -6.09 -11.24
C GLY A 122 -10.71 -5.45 -10.49
N ILE A 123 -11.53 -6.26 -9.81
CA ILE A 123 -12.59 -5.81 -8.92
C ILE A 123 -12.22 -6.13 -7.46
N ARG A 124 -12.48 -5.19 -6.55
CA ARG A 124 -12.46 -5.44 -5.09
C ARG A 124 -13.86 -5.39 -4.51
N SER A 125 -14.06 -6.17 -3.46
CA SER A 125 -15.31 -6.19 -2.71
C SER A 125 -15.09 -5.60 -1.34
N VAL A 126 -15.77 -4.50 -1.02
CA VAL A 126 -15.64 -3.82 0.26
C VAL A 126 -16.93 -3.90 1.06
N ASN A 127 -16.85 -3.72 2.37
CA ASN A 127 -18.02 -3.43 3.18
C ASN A 127 -18.60 -2.09 2.74
N VAL A 128 -19.90 -2.05 2.46
CA VAL A 128 -20.56 -0.85 1.93
C VAL A 128 -20.52 0.32 2.92
N ALA A 129 -20.50 0.05 4.23
CA ALA A 129 -20.51 1.08 5.27
C ALA A 129 -19.10 1.53 5.63
N THR A 130 -18.17 0.60 5.87
CA THR A 130 -16.83 0.94 6.38
C THR A 130 -15.77 1.07 5.30
N LEU A 131 -16.08 0.67 4.06
CA LEU A 131 -15.14 0.56 2.93
C LEU A 131 -13.95 -0.39 3.19
N GLN A 132 -13.97 -1.14 4.29
CA GLN A 132 -12.95 -2.13 4.64
C GLN A 132 -13.24 -3.51 4.03
N ARG A 133 -12.41 -4.49 4.41
CA ARG A 133 -12.60 -5.91 4.07
C ARG A 133 -13.98 -6.41 4.56
N PRO A 134 -14.74 -7.15 3.74
CA PRO A 134 -16.07 -7.64 4.13
C PRO A 134 -16.06 -8.55 5.36
N GLY A 135 -14.96 -9.29 5.57
CA GLY A 135 -14.84 -10.30 6.61
C GLY A 135 -15.37 -11.67 6.15
N VAL A 136 -14.76 -12.73 6.69
CA VAL A 136 -15.06 -14.12 6.30
C VAL A 136 -16.51 -14.50 6.63
N GLY A 137 -17.04 -14.08 7.78
CA GLY A 137 -18.42 -14.37 8.16
C GLY A 137 -19.47 -13.81 7.19
N ARG A 138 -19.25 -12.59 6.66
CA ARG A 138 -20.13 -12.00 5.64
C ARG A 138 -20.00 -12.72 4.29
N ALA A 139 -18.78 -13.09 3.92
CA ALA A 139 -18.55 -13.88 2.70
C ALA A 139 -19.21 -15.27 2.79
N LEU A 140 -19.12 -15.93 3.94
CA LEU A 140 -19.78 -17.21 4.21
C LEU A 140 -21.30 -17.09 4.17
N LEU A 141 -21.88 -16.08 4.84
CA LEU A 141 -23.33 -15.84 4.79
C LEU A 141 -23.82 -15.64 3.34
N ARG A 142 -23.07 -14.87 2.55
CA ARG A 142 -23.35 -14.67 1.11
C ARG A 142 -23.31 -15.99 0.33
N ALA A 143 -22.33 -16.86 0.60
CA ALA A 143 -22.21 -18.17 -0.03
C ALA A 143 -23.35 -19.11 0.38
N LEU A 144 -23.71 -19.16 1.68
CA LEU A 144 -24.82 -19.95 2.19
C LEU A 144 -26.15 -19.55 1.56
N VAL A 145 -26.42 -18.24 1.43
CA VAL A 145 -27.65 -17.75 0.77
C VAL A 145 -27.65 -18.10 -0.73
N LEU A 146 -26.49 -18.02 -1.40
CA LEU A 146 -26.37 -18.47 -2.78
C LEU A 146 -26.67 -19.98 -2.91
N TRP A 147 -26.09 -20.83 -2.05
CA TRP A 147 -26.37 -22.27 -2.07
C TRP A 147 -27.81 -22.60 -1.73
N ALA A 148 -28.41 -21.90 -0.75
CA ALA A 148 -29.83 -22.04 -0.44
C ALA A 148 -30.71 -21.67 -1.65
N SER A 149 -30.32 -20.67 -2.45
CA SER A 149 -31.03 -20.31 -3.67
C SER A 149 -30.99 -21.41 -4.74
N SER A 150 -29.97 -22.27 -4.73
CA SER A 150 -29.84 -23.39 -5.67
C SER A 150 -30.78 -24.57 -5.35
N ALA A 151 -31.49 -24.54 -4.22
CA ALA A 151 -32.56 -25.49 -3.93
C ALA A 151 -33.77 -25.34 -4.87
N LEU A 152 -33.96 -24.15 -5.47
CA LEU A 152 -34.88 -23.96 -6.60
C LEU A 152 -34.07 -24.08 -7.91
N PRO A 153 -34.27 -25.15 -8.70
CA PRO A 153 -33.45 -25.39 -9.89
C PRO A 153 -33.52 -24.22 -10.88
N VAL A 154 -32.34 -23.72 -11.29
CA VAL A 154 -32.08 -22.73 -12.36
C VAL A 154 -32.69 -21.33 -12.14
N LEU A 155 -34.00 -21.23 -11.85
CA LEU A 155 -34.71 -19.96 -11.66
C LEU A 155 -34.22 -19.21 -10.41
N GLY A 156 -33.94 -19.91 -9.31
CA GLY A 156 -33.49 -19.29 -8.06
C GLY A 156 -32.13 -18.60 -8.23
N THR A 157 -31.12 -19.34 -8.69
CA THR A 157 -29.77 -18.81 -8.86
C THR A 157 -29.69 -17.74 -9.95
N ALA A 158 -30.36 -17.92 -11.09
CA ALA A 158 -30.36 -16.92 -12.15
C ALA A 158 -31.01 -15.60 -11.69
N LEU A 159 -32.11 -15.66 -10.94
CA LEU A 159 -32.77 -14.48 -10.38
C LEU A 159 -31.86 -13.75 -9.38
N PHE A 160 -31.18 -14.48 -8.50
CA PHE A 160 -30.24 -13.89 -7.54
C PHE A 160 -29.06 -13.20 -8.23
N LEU A 161 -28.52 -13.80 -9.31
CA LEU A 161 -27.44 -13.19 -10.09
C LEU A 161 -27.89 -11.99 -10.93
N ALA A 162 -29.14 -11.99 -11.41
CA ALA A 162 -29.75 -10.88 -12.14
C ALA A 162 -30.27 -9.76 -11.21
N SER A 163 -30.42 -10.02 -9.91
CA SER A 163 -30.95 -9.05 -8.94
C SER A 163 -30.27 -7.67 -8.91
N PRO A 164 -28.97 -7.48 -9.23
CA PRO A 164 -28.39 -6.15 -9.34
C PRO A 164 -29.04 -5.25 -10.42
N LEU A 165 -29.70 -5.84 -11.42
CA LEU A 165 -30.45 -5.09 -12.45
C LEU A 165 -31.75 -4.47 -11.90
N LEU A 166 -32.23 -4.99 -10.76
CA LEU A 166 -33.43 -4.54 -10.06
C LEU A 166 -33.08 -3.63 -8.88
N ASP A 167 -31.85 -3.13 -8.81
CA ASP A 167 -31.39 -2.34 -7.67
C ASP A 167 -32.00 -0.93 -7.67
N SER A 168 -32.97 -0.73 -6.78
CA SER A 168 -33.63 0.56 -6.57
C SER A 168 -32.69 1.65 -6.05
N GLU A 169 -31.59 1.28 -5.39
CA GLU A 169 -30.60 2.22 -4.85
C GLU A 169 -29.65 2.76 -5.93
N LYS A 170 -29.74 2.27 -7.18
CA LYS A 170 -28.83 2.59 -8.30
C LYS A 170 -27.34 2.46 -7.96
N ARG A 171 -27.01 1.63 -6.97
CA ARG A 171 -25.63 1.32 -6.54
C ARG A 171 -25.09 0.04 -7.18
N GLY A 172 -25.94 -0.64 -7.96
CA GLY A 172 -25.65 -1.92 -8.57
C GLY A 172 -25.56 -3.05 -7.53
N ARG A 173 -26.24 -2.99 -6.39
CA ARG A 173 -26.15 -4.04 -5.37
C ARG A 173 -27.28 -5.06 -5.54
N GLY A 174 -26.91 -6.32 -5.78
CA GLY A 174 -27.88 -7.42 -5.79
C GLY A 174 -28.28 -7.85 -4.38
N TRP A 175 -29.25 -8.76 -4.26
CA TRP A 175 -29.69 -9.30 -2.97
C TRP A 175 -28.55 -9.95 -2.19
N LEU A 176 -27.66 -10.69 -2.87
CA LEU A 176 -26.45 -11.27 -2.26
C LEU A 176 -25.52 -10.20 -1.69
N ASP A 177 -25.43 -9.05 -2.35
CA ASP A 177 -24.57 -7.95 -1.93
C ASP A 177 -25.20 -7.15 -0.77
N LYS A 178 -26.54 -7.16 -0.66
CA LYS A 178 -27.27 -6.63 0.49
C LYS A 178 -27.08 -7.53 1.72
N VAL A 179 -27.22 -8.85 1.57
CA VAL A 179 -26.94 -9.84 2.63
C VAL A 179 -25.50 -9.75 3.13
N GLY A 180 -24.52 -9.73 2.22
CA GLY A 180 -23.10 -9.62 2.55
C GLY A 180 -22.67 -8.23 3.05
N ARG A 181 -23.55 -7.22 2.98
CA ARG A 181 -23.19 -5.80 3.13
C ARG A 181 -21.99 -5.39 2.26
N THR A 182 -21.90 -5.95 1.06
CA THR A 182 -20.79 -5.71 0.14
C THR A 182 -21.15 -4.69 -0.94
N TRP A 183 -20.12 -3.99 -1.41
CA TRP A 183 -20.12 -3.19 -2.62
C TRP A 183 -18.87 -3.51 -3.45
N PHE A 184 -18.99 -3.47 -4.78
CA PHE A 184 -17.89 -3.82 -5.68
C PHE A 184 -17.30 -2.57 -6.31
N VAL A 185 -16.01 -2.40 -6.10
CA VAL A 185 -15.22 -1.27 -6.57
C VAL A 185 -14.32 -1.74 -7.69
N ASP A 186 -14.23 -0.94 -8.74
CA ASP A 186 -13.24 -1.10 -9.77
C ASP A 186 -11.90 -0.51 -9.34
N VAL A 187 -10.87 -1.35 -9.27
CA VAL A 187 -9.52 -0.94 -8.87
C VAL A 187 -8.59 -0.74 -10.06
N ARG A 188 -9.06 -0.97 -11.30
CA ARG A 188 -8.30 -0.63 -12.51
C ARG A 188 -8.41 0.85 -12.83
N ASP A 189 -9.64 1.38 -12.81
CA ASP A 189 -9.93 2.76 -13.17
C ASP A 189 -10.24 3.65 -11.95
N GLY A 190 -10.20 3.08 -10.74
CA GLY A 190 -10.50 3.74 -9.47
C GLY A 190 -9.47 3.46 -8.38
N LEU A 191 -9.65 4.10 -7.22
CA LEU A 191 -8.77 3.93 -6.08
C LEU A 191 -8.93 2.53 -5.46
N ASP A 192 -7.82 1.86 -5.17
CA ASP A 192 -7.84 0.59 -4.42
C ASP A 192 -8.13 0.85 -2.94
N PRO A 193 -9.27 0.39 -2.40
CA PRO A 193 -9.66 0.62 -1.01
C PRO A 193 -8.74 -0.09 0.00
N TYR A 194 -7.90 -1.03 -0.43
CA TYR A 194 -6.93 -1.71 0.45
C TYR A 194 -5.51 -1.17 0.34
N HIS A 195 -5.32 -0.07 -0.39
CA HIS A 195 -4.07 0.67 -0.39
C HIS A 195 -4.09 1.72 0.73
N ASP A 196 -3.61 1.36 1.91
CA ASP A 196 -3.72 2.18 3.13
C ASP A 196 -3.19 3.61 2.94
N LYS A 197 -2.01 3.76 2.30
CA LYS A 197 -1.44 5.09 2.02
C LYS A 197 -2.33 5.94 1.12
N LYS A 198 -2.85 5.36 0.02
CA LYS A 198 -3.67 6.11 -0.94
C LYS A 198 -5.05 6.43 -0.35
N MET A 199 -5.64 5.49 0.39
CA MET A 199 -6.87 5.72 1.17
C MET A 199 -6.69 6.83 2.21
N ARG A 200 -5.60 6.82 2.98
CA ARG A 200 -5.29 7.85 3.98
C ARG A 200 -5.12 9.22 3.34
N ILE A 201 -4.43 9.29 2.20
CA ILE A 201 -4.30 10.54 1.44
C ILE A 201 -5.66 11.00 0.95
N ALA A 202 -6.46 10.12 0.34
CA ALA A 202 -7.80 10.47 -0.16
C ALA A 202 -8.73 10.99 0.96
N ARG A 203 -8.77 10.31 2.11
CA ARG A 203 -9.52 10.76 3.29
C ARG A 203 -9.02 12.12 3.80
N LYS A 204 -7.70 12.30 3.88
CA LYS A 204 -7.09 13.57 4.29
C LYS A 204 -7.41 14.70 3.31
N THR A 205 -7.44 14.42 2.00
CA THR A 205 -7.79 15.41 0.98
C THR A 205 -9.24 15.85 1.11
N ILE A 206 -10.18 14.91 1.27
CA ILE A 206 -11.61 15.25 1.49
C ILE A 206 -11.80 16.03 2.79
N ALA A 207 -11.15 15.59 3.87
CA ALA A 207 -11.22 16.29 5.15
C ALA A 207 -10.56 17.68 5.11
N ALA A 208 -9.63 17.91 4.17
CA ALA A 208 -8.90 19.16 4.02
C ALA A 208 -9.57 20.17 3.08
N GLU A 209 -10.65 19.82 2.37
CA GLU A 209 -11.24 20.67 1.33
C GLU A 209 -12.64 21.22 1.72
N PRO A 210 -12.84 22.56 1.81
CA PRO A 210 -11.85 23.60 2.02
C PRO A 210 -12.11 24.43 3.30
N GLU A 211 -11.02 24.86 3.94
CA GLU A 211 -10.97 26.19 4.57
C GLU A 211 -11.54 27.19 3.55
N ALA A 212 -12.79 27.60 3.77
CA ALA A 212 -13.49 28.61 3.00
C ALA A 212 -12.50 29.70 2.59
N ALA A 213 -12.33 29.87 1.27
CA ALA A 213 -11.56 30.91 0.61
C ALA A 213 -10.91 31.83 1.64
N LYS A 214 -9.69 31.49 2.11
CA LYS A 214 -8.98 32.27 3.13
C LYS A 214 -9.14 33.71 2.74
N SER A 215 -10.02 34.42 3.46
CA SER A 215 -10.33 35.82 3.20
C SER A 215 -8.96 36.46 3.13
N GLN A 216 -8.61 37.02 1.98
CA GLN A 216 -7.30 37.66 1.82
C GLN A 216 -7.28 38.76 2.88
N LEU A 217 -6.67 38.45 4.02
CA LEU A 217 -6.55 39.39 5.11
C LEU A 217 -5.77 40.57 4.52
N PRO A 218 -6.20 41.81 4.80
CA PRO A 218 -5.51 42.97 4.28
C PRO A 218 -4.04 42.86 4.64
N SER A 219 -3.18 42.96 3.61
CA SER A 219 -1.74 42.86 3.77
C SER A 219 -1.26 43.88 4.81
N LEU A 220 -0.75 43.40 5.94
CA LEU A 220 -0.07 44.22 6.95
C LEU A 220 1.34 44.65 6.49
N ALA A 221 1.80 44.19 5.32
CA ALA A 221 3.03 44.70 4.74
C ALA A 221 2.87 46.18 4.40
N THR A 222 3.75 47.01 4.94
CA THR A 222 3.87 48.41 4.54
C THR A 222 4.17 48.46 3.04
N PRO A 223 3.46 49.24 2.21
CA PRO A 223 3.72 49.32 0.79
C PRO A 223 5.19 49.65 0.52
N ALA A 224 5.89 48.74 -0.16
CA ALA A 224 7.31 48.87 -0.47
C ALA A 224 7.65 50.15 -1.25
N ASP A 225 6.66 50.77 -1.91
CA ASP A 225 6.81 52.05 -2.61
C ASP A 225 7.27 53.19 -1.71
N ARG A 226 6.96 53.17 -0.39
CA ARG A 226 7.47 54.18 0.54
C ARG A 226 8.90 53.92 1.03
N LEU A 227 9.36 52.66 1.01
CA LEU A 227 10.70 52.29 1.47
C LEU A 227 11.73 52.31 0.34
N ALA A 228 11.31 52.08 -0.92
CA ALA A 228 12.16 52.16 -2.09
C ALA A 228 12.78 53.56 -2.29
N GLN A 229 12.14 54.61 -1.77
CA GLN A 229 12.68 55.98 -1.82
C GLN A 229 13.57 56.35 -0.63
N ALA A 230 13.52 55.61 0.49
CA ALA A 230 14.17 56.01 1.74
C ALA A 230 15.46 55.22 2.05
N TYR A 231 15.66 54.03 1.51
CA TYR A 231 16.83 53.20 1.80
C TYR A 231 17.61 52.88 0.54
N ARG A 232 18.72 53.60 0.32
CA ARG A 232 19.77 53.21 -0.63
C ARG A 232 20.92 52.59 0.18
N PRO A 233 21.20 51.29 0.01
CA PRO A 233 22.36 50.67 0.64
C PRO A 233 23.64 51.41 0.18
N GLY A 234 24.48 51.83 1.13
CA GLY A 234 25.77 52.44 0.83
C GLY A 234 26.77 51.42 0.25
N ALA A 235 27.90 51.91 -0.25
CA ALA A 235 28.98 51.08 -0.75
C ALA A 235 29.40 50.03 0.30
N ARG A 236 29.57 48.79 -0.15
CA ARG A 236 29.97 47.67 0.70
C ARG A 236 31.43 47.80 1.06
N THR A 237 31.77 47.75 2.35
CA THR A 237 33.15 47.53 2.82
C THR A 237 33.25 46.10 3.37
N SER A 238 34.47 45.56 3.44
CA SER A 238 34.73 44.17 3.86
C SER A 238 34.26 43.82 5.28
N SER A 239 33.87 44.82 6.08
CA SER A 239 33.39 44.68 7.46
C SER A 239 31.88 44.83 7.64
N GLY A 240 31.08 45.03 6.58
CA GLY A 240 29.62 45.07 6.65
C GLY A 240 28.96 46.17 5.82
N VAL A 241 27.63 46.21 5.84
CA VAL A 241 26.81 47.19 5.11
C VAL A 241 26.53 48.39 6.02
N VAL A 242 27.09 49.56 5.68
CA VAL A 242 26.76 50.83 6.33
C VAL A 242 25.59 51.46 5.56
N GLY A 243 24.48 51.74 6.25
CA GLY A 243 23.35 52.47 5.66
C GLY A 243 23.77 53.90 5.30
N ALA A 244 23.43 54.36 4.10
CA ALA A 244 23.71 55.74 3.70
C ALA A 244 22.91 56.71 4.57
N ALA A 245 23.58 57.68 5.20
CA ALA A 245 22.92 58.78 5.88
C ALA A 245 22.17 59.66 4.86
N ARG A 246 21.05 60.24 5.33
CA ARG A 246 20.16 61.15 4.62
C ARG A 246 20.95 62.25 3.88
N PRO A 247 20.55 62.69 2.66
CA PRO A 247 21.17 63.85 2.02
C PRO A 247 21.14 65.05 2.97
N GLN A 248 22.31 65.62 3.23
CA GLN A 248 22.53 66.72 4.14
C GLN A 248 21.80 67.97 3.63
N GLN A 249 21.06 68.62 4.52
CA GLN A 249 20.60 69.98 4.30
C GLN A 249 21.82 70.91 4.32
N PRO A 250 21.93 71.93 3.44
CA PRO A 250 23.14 72.75 3.37
C PRO A 250 23.36 73.47 4.71
N GLY A 251 24.51 73.22 5.37
CA GLY A 251 24.94 73.99 6.56
C GLY A 251 25.28 73.22 7.84
N GLY A 252 25.38 71.89 7.84
CA GLY A 252 25.81 71.11 9.01
C GLY A 252 27.24 70.57 8.88
N ASP A 253 28.05 70.72 9.93
CA ASP A 253 29.45 70.25 10.01
C ASP A 253 29.57 68.74 9.77
N ALA A 254 30.53 68.36 8.92
CA ALA A 254 30.79 66.97 8.56
C ALA A 254 31.66 66.28 9.62
N VAL A 255 31.14 65.21 10.23
CA VAL A 255 31.96 64.23 10.97
C VAL A 255 32.00 62.95 10.12
N GLY A 256 33.08 62.76 9.38
CA GLY A 256 33.31 61.57 8.56
C GLY A 256 34.75 61.49 8.07
N ILE A 257 35.36 60.31 8.19
CA ILE A 257 36.74 60.04 7.76
C ILE A 257 36.80 60.14 6.23
N GLY A 258 37.69 61.01 5.72
CA GLY A 258 37.76 61.36 4.31
C GLY A 258 38.03 60.18 3.40
N ALA A 259 37.13 59.93 2.45
CA ALA A 259 37.39 59.10 1.29
C ALA A 259 38.03 59.96 0.20
N GLN A 260 39.24 59.59 -0.24
CA GLN A 260 39.88 60.25 -1.38
C GLN A 260 39.09 60.01 -2.69
N PRO A 261 39.12 60.95 -3.65
CA PRO A 261 38.53 60.73 -4.97
C PRO A 261 39.35 59.69 -5.74
N THR A 262 38.73 58.57 -6.10
CA THR A 262 39.33 57.59 -7.04
C THR A 262 39.04 58.04 -8.47
N GLU A 263 40.08 58.10 -9.30
CA GLU A 263 40.02 58.37 -10.75
C GLU A 263 39.08 57.41 -11.52
N PRO A 264 38.52 57.83 -12.66
CA PRO A 264 37.70 56.97 -13.50
C PRO A 264 38.56 55.96 -14.29
N ALA A 265 38.23 54.68 -14.16
CA ALA A 265 38.86 53.59 -14.92
C ALA A 265 38.37 53.54 -16.39
N PRO A 266 39.21 53.09 -17.35
CA PRO A 266 38.88 53.09 -18.78
C PRO A 266 37.85 52.02 -19.14
N SER A 267 36.91 52.42 -20.01
CA SER A 267 35.92 51.54 -20.64
C SER A 267 36.55 50.73 -21.77
N HIS A 268 36.68 49.41 -21.59
CA HIS A 268 36.91 48.49 -22.70
C HIS A 268 35.55 47.99 -23.22
N THR A 269 35.17 48.42 -24.42
CA THR A 269 34.06 47.84 -25.19
C THR A 269 34.60 46.74 -26.10
N VAL A 270 34.07 45.52 -25.96
CA VAL A 270 34.27 44.44 -26.94
C VAL A 270 33.16 44.55 -28.00
N PRO A 271 33.47 44.59 -29.31
CA PRO A 271 32.45 44.61 -30.36
C PRO A 271 31.70 43.28 -30.44
N GLY A 272 30.35 43.31 -30.38
CA GLY A 272 29.50 42.16 -30.79
C GLY A 272 28.36 41.71 -29.88
N MET A 273 28.03 42.40 -28.77
CA MET A 273 26.84 42.07 -27.96
C MET A 273 25.69 43.08 -28.16
N PRO A 274 24.42 42.62 -28.31
CA PRO A 274 23.28 43.51 -28.20
C PRO A 274 23.11 43.96 -26.74
N ALA A 275 22.73 45.23 -26.56
CA ALA A 275 22.54 45.85 -25.25
C ALA A 275 21.39 45.17 -24.48
N GLY A 276 21.73 44.41 -23.44
CA GLY A 276 20.77 43.81 -22.52
C GLY A 276 21.48 43.25 -21.29
N GLY A 277 21.23 43.87 -20.14
CA GLY A 277 21.97 43.66 -18.89
C GLY A 277 22.08 42.20 -18.43
N ALA A 278 23.20 41.94 -17.74
CA ALA A 278 23.49 40.71 -17.02
C ALA A 278 22.35 40.32 -16.08
N ARG A 279 21.80 39.12 -16.25
CA ARG A 279 20.93 38.47 -15.27
C ARG A 279 21.74 37.43 -14.52
N LEU A 280 22.08 37.74 -13.26
CA LEU A 280 22.61 36.76 -12.31
C LEU A 280 21.44 36.12 -11.54
N GLY A 281 21.30 34.80 -11.71
CA GLY A 281 20.82 33.82 -10.72
C GLY A 281 19.52 34.09 -9.95
N GLY A 282 18.41 33.51 -10.42
CA GLY A 282 17.21 33.28 -9.63
C GLY A 282 16.48 32.03 -10.12
N TYR A 283 16.58 30.95 -9.35
CA TYR A 283 15.89 29.68 -9.61
C TYR A 283 14.37 29.86 -9.52
N ARG A 284 13.63 29.38 -10.53
CA ARG A 284 12.18 29.15 -10.47
C ARG A 284 11.91 27.67 -10.21
N PRO A 285 11.08 27.30 -9.21
CA PRO A 285 10.61 25.92 -9.07
C PRO A 285 9.63 25.62 -10.21
N GLY A 286 9.99 24.70 -11.10
CA GLY A 286 9.13 24.30 -12.23
C GLY A 286 9.82 23.47 -13.33
N GLU A 287 11.15 23.47 -13.40
CA GLU A 287 11.88 22.78 -14.48
C GLU A 287 12.48 21.42 -14.06
N LEU A 288 11.69 20.59 -13.37
CA LEU A 288 11.91 19.14 -13.31
C LEU A 288 10.60 18.41 -13.58
N SER A 289 10.11 18.55 -14.81
CA SER A 289 9.17 17.60 -15.38
C SER A 289 9.63 17.28 -16.80
N GLY A 290 10.35 16.16 -16.92
CA GLY A 290 10.83 15.61 -18.18
C GLY A 290 9.68 15.04 -19.02
N ALA A 291 8.84 15.91 -19.56
CA ALA A 291 7.82 15.55 -20.54
C ALA A 291 8.05 16.36 -21.82
N ALA A 292 8.61 15.69 -22.84
CA ALA A 292 8.71 16.23 -24.19
C ALA A 292 7.29 16.47 -24.73
N ARG A 293 6.99 17.73 -25.07
CA ARG A 293 5.73 18.08 -25.75
C ARG A 293 5.91 17.93 -27.27
N PRO A 294 4.98 17.32 -28.01
CA PRO A 294 5.13 17.06 -29.44
C PRO A 294 5.09 18.37 -30.25
N ILE A 295 5.97 18.49 -31.24
CA ILE A 295 5.93 19.54 -32.26
C ILE A 295 4.80 19.20 -33.24
N ALA A 296 3.77 20.06 -33.30
CA ALA A 296 2.75 20.00 -34.35
C ALA A 296 3.29 20.65 -35.64
N PRO A 297 3.12 20.05 -36.83
CA PRO A 297 3.51 20.67 -38.09
C PRO A 297 2.54 21.79 -38.47
N SER A 298 3.10 22.89 -38.95
CA SER A 298 2.41 24.08 -39.46
C SER A 298 1.72 23.83 -40.79
N SER A 299 0.42 24.15 -40.89
CA SER A 299 -0.36 24.18 -42.12
C SER A 299 -0.14 25.48 -42.91
N PRO A 300 -0.06 25.47 -44.25
CA PRO A 300 -0.20 26.67 -45.08
C PRO A 300 -1.67 26.98 -45.43
N SER A 301 -1.95 28.28 -45.63
CA SER A 301 -3.27 28.86 -45.96
C SER A 301 -3.75 28.58 -47.40
N PRO A 302 -5.05 28.76 -47.71
CA PRO A 302 -5.71 28.17 -48.87
C PRO A 302 -5.70 29.04 -50.14
N GLY A 303 -5.61 28.38 -51.29
CA GLY A 303 -5.93 28.91 -52.63
C GLY A 303 -6.93 28.00 -53.33
N ALA A 304 -7.97 28.60 -53.91
CA ALA A 304 -9.15 27.97 -54.49
C ALA A 304 -8.92 27.29 -55.85
N GLY A 305 -9.76 26.30 -56.18
CA GLY A 305 -9.94 25.76 -57.54
C GLY A 305 -10.77 24.47 -57.59
N GLU A 306 -11.93 24.54 -58.22
CA GLU A 306 -12.96 23.51 -58.43
C GLU A 306 -12.53 22.31 -59.30
N GLY A 307 -13.29 21.19 -59.22
CA GLY A 307 -13.55 20.36 -60.42
C GLY A 307 -13.48 18.83 -60.28
N LEU A 308 -14.62 18.22 -59.90
CA LEU A 308 -15.27 17.02 -60.47
C LEU A 308 -14.45 15.80 -60.97
N GLY A 309 -14.77 14.62 -60.40
CA GLY A 309 -15.16 13.43 -61.17
C GLY A 309 -14.16 12.26 -61.32
N GLY A 310 -14.64 11.03 -61.06
CA GLY A 310 -14.24 9.85 -61.84
C GLY A 310 -13.53 8.69 -61.13
N ILE A 311 -14.28 7.62 -60.90
CA ILE A 311 -13.89 6.19 -60.83
C ILE A 311 -13.14 5.85 -62.15
N VAL A 312 -12.05 5.08 -62.29
CA VAL A 312 -11.85 3.61 -62.16
C VAL A 312 -10.34 3.27 -62.33
N ASP A 313 -9.92 2.13 -61.76
CA ASP A 313 -9.03 1.07 -62.29
C ASP A 313 -7.61 1.36 -62.85
N SER A 314 -6.61 0.61 -62.35
CA SER A 314 -5.56 -0.11 -63.12
C SER A 314 -4.29 -0.41 -62.28
N VAL A 315 -3.98 -1.70 -62.13
CA VAL A 315 -2.66 -2.27 -61.73
C VAL A 315 -1.85 -2.53 -63.03
N PRO A 316 -0.53 -2.26 -63.10
CA PRO A 316 0.45 -3.36 -63.09
C PRO A 316 1.89 -3.05 -62.57
N GLY A 317 2.41 -3.99 -61.76
CA GLY A 317 3.67 -4.71 -62.06
C GLY A 317 5.05 -4.05 -61.89
N GLY A 318 5.68 -4.29 -60.73
CA GLY A 318 6.96 -5.02 -60.59
C GLY A 318 8.31 -4.42 -61.05
N ARG A 319 9.20 -4.09 -60.08
CA ARG A 319 10.55 -4.69 -59.87
C ARG A 319 11.27 -4.10 -58.62
N PRO A 320 12.32 -4.76 -58.09
CA PRO A 320 12.61 -4.82 -56.65
C PRO A 320 13.63 -3.78 -56.16
N ALA A 321 13.51 -3.42 -54.88
CA ALA A 321 14.42 -2.56 -54.13
C ALA A 321 15.38 -3.39 -53.23
N PRO A 322 16.57 -2.86 -52.88
CA PRO A 322 17.74 -3.63 -52.46
C PRO A 322 17.75 -4.06 -50.99
N ALA A 323 18.57 -5.08 -50.72
CA ALA A 323 18.76 -5.74 -49.44
C ALA A 323 19.22 -4.79 -48.31
N ALA A 324 18.48 -4.81 -47.21
CA ALA A 324 18.84 -4.18 -45.95
C ALA A 324 19.90 -5.00 -45.20
N SER A 325 20.84 -4.28 -44.63
CA SER A 325 21.95 -4.72 -43.77
C SER A 325 21.47 -5.41 -42.48
N ARG A 326 22.07 -6.57 -42.18
CA ARG A 326 21.91 -7.29 -40.89
C ARG A 326 22.63 -6.55 -39.76
N PRO A 327 22.04 -6.48 -38.54
CA PRO A 327 22.78 -6.13 -37.33
C PRO A 327 23.68 -7.29 -36.86
N VAL A 328 24.86 -6.92 -36.38
CA VAL A 328 25.91 -7.77 -35.81
C VAL A 328 25.48 -8.34 -34.45
N ALA A 329 25.77 -9.62 -34.20
CA ALA A 329 25.53 -10.33 -32.94
C ALA A 329 26.65 -10.06 -31.91
N PRO A 330 26.36 -10.07 -30.59
CA PRO A 330 27.37 -9.96 -29.53
C PRO A 330 28.18 -11.27 -29.34
N PRO A 331 29.41 -11.19 -28.78
CA PRO A 331 30.30 -12.35 -28.64
C PRO A 331 29.83 -13.37 -27.60
N THR A 332 30.05 -14.63 -27.92
CA THR A 332 29.77 -15.84 -27.14
C THR A 332 30.83 -16.10 -26.05
N HIS A 333 30.40 -16.39 -24.83
CA HIS A 333 31.26 -17.00 -23.79
C HIS A 333 31.21 -18.55 -23.92
N PRO A 334 32.32 -19.27 -23.66
CA PRO A 334 32.37 -20.72 -23.75
C PRO A 334 31.69 -21.41 -22.55
N ALA A 335 30.94 -22.47 -22.85
CA ALA A 335 30.33 -23.39 -21.88
C ALA A 335 31.33 -24.46 -21.39
N PRO A 336 31.26 -24.92 -20.12
CA PRO A 336 31.95 -26.11 -19.67
C PRO A 336 31.19 -27.41 -20.03
N ALA A 337 31.93 -28.45 -20.40
CA ALA A 337 31.47 -29.79 -20.79
C ALA A 337 31.28 -30.73 -19.55
N PRO A 338 30.63 -31.91 -19.72
CA PRO A 338 29.93 -32.63 -18.64
C PRO A 338 30.81 -33.62 -17.87
N SER A 339 30.46 -33.88 -16.61
CA SER A 339 30.98 -35.00 -15.81
C SER A 339 29.84 -35.98 -15.49
N GLY A 340 30.02 -37.25 -15.88
CA GLY A 340 29.12 -38.38 -15.59
C GLY A 340 29.31 -38.99 -14.19
N PRO A 341 28.71 -40.16 -13.90
CA PRO A 341 27.83 -40.38 -12.75
C PRO A 341 28.55 -40.89 -11.49
N ILE A 342 27.92 -40.66 -10.33
CA ILE A 342 28.31 -41.24 -9.03
C ILE A 342 27.20 -42.20 -8.60
N ASP A 343 27.56 -43.47 -8.40
CA ASP A 343 26.72 -44.53 -7.85
C ASP A 343 26.60 -44.47 -6.32
N GLU A 344 25.45 -44.94 -5.86
CA GLU A 344 24.97 -45.10 -4.49
C GLU A 344 25.90 -45.93 -3.61
N HIS A 345 26.09 -45.52 -2.35
CA HIS A 345 25.68 -46.28 -1.17
C HIS A 345 26.15 -45.58 0.13
N THR A 346 25.23 -45.58 1.10
CA THR A 346 25.43 -45.34 2.54
C THR A 346 25.47 -43.88 2.99
N ILE A 347 24.34 -43.40 3.54
CA ILE A 347 24.19 -43.08 4.98
C ILE A 347 22.69 -43.00 5.31
N ILE A 348 22.39 -43.54 6.49
CA ILE A 348 21.12 -43.85 7.15
C ILE A 348 20.25 -42.60 7.42
N GLU A 349 18.95 -42.70 7.12
CA GLU A 349 17.88 -41.76 7.51
C GLU A 349 17.64 -41.78 9.04
N PRO A 350 17.10 -40.68 9.59
CA PRO A 350 15.72 -40.82 10.06
C PRO A 350 14.78 -39.68 9.63
N ASP A 351 13.52 -40.11 9.45
CA ASP A 351 12.27 -39.42 9.17
C ASP A 351 12.16 -37.94 9.53
N LEU A 352 11.77 -37.14 8.52
CA LEU A 352 11.11 -35.85 8.68
C LEU A 352 9.81 -35.84 7.86
N ASP A 353 8.71 -36.15 8.56
CA ASP A 353 7.39 -35.62 8.20
C ASP A 353 7.43 -34.09 8.34
N GLY A 354 7.11 -33.38 7.25
CA GLY A 354 6.97 -31.92 7.28
C GLY A 354 7.37 -31.27 5.97
N GLY A 355 6.57 -31.55 4.93
CA GLY A 355 6.73 -30.94 3.61
C GLY A 355 6.79 -29.41 3.66
N PHE A 356 7.73 -28.90 2.89
CA PHE A 356 7.89 -27.52 2.48
C PHE A 356 6.59 -26.96 1.89
N ASP A 357 6.21 -25.75 2.31
CA ASP A 357 5.51 -24.81 1.43
C ASP A 357 6.17 -23.42 1.54
N ASP A 358 6.54 -22.93 0.37
CA ASP A 358 7.18 -21.67 0.09
C ASP A 358 6.09 -20.61 -0.11
N GLY A 359 6.23 -19.48 0.59
CA GLY A 359 5.52 -18.26 0.25
C GLY A 359 4.11 -18.11 0.81
N SER A 360 4.00 -17.65 2.06
CA SER A 360 2.88 -16.78 2.45
C SER A 360 3.29 -15.66 3.40
N ASP A 361 3.10 -14.46 2.89
CA ASP A 361 3.02 -13.18 3.57
C ASP A 361 1.77 -13.23 4.48
N GLU A 362 1.93 -13.77 5.69
CA GLU A 362 0.91 -13.68 6.74
C GLU A 362 0.94 -12.27 7.33
N GLY A 363 -0.16 -11.55 7.07
CA GLY A 363 -0.43 -10.24 7.65
C GLY A 363 -0.43 -10.32 9.17
N ILE A 364 0.37 -9.44 9.75
CA ILE A 364 0.42 -9.10 11.17
C ILE A 364 -1.03 -8.84 11.65
N ASP A 365 -1.47 -9.66 12.60
CA ASP A 365 -2.76 -9.54 13.24
C ASP A 365 -2.69 -8.39 14.27
N ASP A 366 -3.59 -7.42 14.11
CA ASP A 366 -3.72 -6.20 14.91
C ASP A 366 -4.44 -6.47 16.24
N ARG A 367 -3.87 -7.32 17.10
CA ARG A 367 -4.39 -7.54 18.48
C ARG A 367 -3.33 -8.09 19.44
N THR A 368 -2.42 -7.26 19.94
CA THR A 368 -1.88 -7.38 21.32
C THR A 368 -1.11 -6.13 21.72
N VAL A 369 -1.82 -5.10 22.17
CA VAL A 369 -1.29 -4.16 23.17
C VAL A 369 -2.24 -4.26 24.36
N ARG A 370 -1.87 -5.06 25.36
CA ARG A 370 -2.59 -5.11 26.63
C ARG A 370 -2.35 -3.77 27.33
N ARG A 371 -3.39 -2.94 27.39
CA ARG A 371 -3.50 -1.83 28.34
C ARG A 371 -3.43 -2.43 29.75
N VAL A 372 -2.38 -2.10 30.50
CA VAL A 372 -2.33 -2.37 31.95
C VAL A 372 -3.05 -1.20 32.63
N GLU A 373 -4.29 -1.42 33.03
CA GLU A 373 -4.98 -0.55 34.00
C GLU A 373 -4.45 -0.89 35.40
N VAL A 374 -3.94 0.13 36.08
CA VAL A 374 -3.64 0.08 37.51
C VAL A 374 -4.97 0.25 38.24
N VAL A 375 -5.51 -0.85 38.77
CA VAL A 375 -6.66 -0.84 39.68
C VAL A 375 -6.11 -0.88 41.09
N GLU A 376 -6.39 0.15 41.88
CA GLU A 376 -6.14 0.14 43.32
C GLU A 376 -6.98 -0.93 44.01
N ALA A 377 -6.35 -1.56 45.01
CA ALA A 377 -6.87 -2.70 45.74
C ALA A 377 -8.08 -2.33 46.60
N ASP A 378 -9.10 -3.18 46.56
CA ASP A 378 -9.86 -3.49 47.77
C ASP A 378 -10.36 -4.94 47.73
N ASP A 379 -10.64 -5.45 48.93
CA ASP A 379 -10.60 -6.83 49.38
C ASP A 379 -11.49 -7.89 48.69
N ASP A 380 -11.08 -9.13 48.97
CA ASP A 380 -11.87 -10.34 49.23
C ASP A 380 -12.03 -11.48 48.20
N LEU A 381 -11.56 -12.65 48.67
CA LEU A 381 -11.93 -14.04 48.40
C LEU A 381 -11.61 -14.72 47.05
N GLY A 382 -10.58 -15.58 47.11
CA GLY A 382 -10.74 -17.01 46.84
C GLY A 382 -10.72 -17.48 45.37
N ALA A 383 -9.53 -17.55 44.76
CA ALA A 383 -9.27 -18.52 43.69
C ALA A 383 -7.76 -18.80 43.57
N THR A 384 -7.37 -20.07 43.78
CA THR A 384 -6.04 -20.60 43.49
C THR A 384 -5.75 -20.43 42.00
N ARG A 385 -5.03 -19.36 41.66
CA ARG A 385 -4.43 -19.16 40.34
C ARG A 385 -2.93 -18.96 40.57
N ALA A 386 -2.12 -19.84 39.99
CA ALA A 386 -0.68 -19.70 40.00
C ALA A 386 -0.31 -18.32 39.43
N ARG A 387 0.18 -17.41 40.29
CA ARG A 387 0.80 -16.17 39.83
C ARG A 387 2.10 -16.56 39.13
N ALA A 388 2.16 -16.32 37.82
CA ALA A 388 3.44 -16.10 37.18
C ALA A 388 4.11 -14.96 37.94
N SER A 389 5.30 -15.21 38.51
CA SER A 389 6.12 -14.18 39.12
C SER A 389 6.41 -13.10 38.08
N THR A 390 5.73 -11.95 38.17
CA THR A 390 6.01 -10.80 37.30
C THR A 390 7.42 -10.33 37.60
N ARG A 391 8.36 -10.57 36.67
CA ARG A 391 9.72 -10.04 36.78
C ARG A 391 9.64 -8.51 36.70
N ALA A 392 10.31 -7.82 37.63
CA ALA A 392 10.33 -6.35 37.63
C ALA A 392 10.93 -5.84 36.32
N ALA A 393 10.34 -4.80 35.74
CA ALA A 393 10.88 -4.18 34.53
C ALA A 393 12.16 -3.42 34.86
N VAL A 394 13.12 -3.49 33.94
CA VAL A 394 14.46 -2.88 34.08
C VAL A 394 14.51 -1.47 33.50
N ALA A 395 13.71 -1.22 32.45
CA ALA A 395 13.57 0.07 31.78
C ALA A 395 12.25 0.13 31.01
N THR A 396 11.84 1.31 30.57
CA THR A 396 10.72 1.49 29.64
C THR A 396 11.24 2.00 28.31
N LEU A 397 10.83 1.38 27.21
CA LEU A 397 11.07 1.85 25.85
C LEU A 397 9.93 2.75 25.41
N ALA A 398 10.20 4.02 25.16
CA ALA A 398 9.24 4.97 24.60
C ALA A 398 9.53 5.17 23.10
N PHE A 399 8.65 4.65 22.24
CA PHE A 399 8.77 4.80 20.79
C PHE A 399 8.26 6.17 20.34
N ASP A 400 8.81 6.64 19.23
CA ASP A 400 8.36 7.86 18.53
C ASP A 400 6.90 7.83 18.04
N SER A 401 6.24 6.68 18.00
CA SER A 401 4.79 6.55 17.80
C SER A 401 3.97 7.01 19.01
N GLY A 402 4.60 7.12 20.18
CA GLY A 402 3.93 7.31 21.47
C GLY A 402 3.73 6.01 22.26
N ASP A 403 4.03 4.85 21.66
CA ASP A 403 3.92 3.56 22.34
C ASP A 403 5.00 3.41 23.41
N ARG A 404 4.64 2.79 24.54
CA ARG A 404 5.54 2.56 25.67
C ARG A 404 5.57 1.07 26.00
N PHE A 405 6.76 0.52 26.20
CA PHE A 405 6.96 -0.91 26.45
C PHE A 405 7.93 -1.15 27.61
N ALA A 406 7.48 -1.88 28.64
CA ALA A 406 8.31 -2.21 29.80
C ALA A 406 9.22 -3.42 29.50
N ILE A 407 10.54 -3.23 29.62
CA ILE A 407 11.55 -4.27 29.38
C ILE A 407 11.68 -5.15 30.62
N THR A 408 11.10 -6.35 30.57
CA THR A 408 11.28 -7.40 31.62
C THR A 408 12.30 -8.47 31.24
N GLY A 409 12.65 -8.54 29.94
CA GLY A 409 13.61 -9.46 29.35
C GLY A 409 14.06 -9.02 27.96
N ALA A 410 14.71 -9.91 27.22
CA ALA A 410 15.19 -9.62 25.87
C ALA A 410 14.02 -9.30 24.91
N ALA A 411 14.15 -8.23 24.13
CA ALA A 411 13.15 -7.76 23.18
C ALA A 411 13.75 -7.57 21.78
N LEU A 412 13.19 -8.25 20.77
CA LEU A 412 13.54 -8.05 19.37
C LEU A 412 12.60 -7.04 18.70
N ILE A 413 13.16 -6.04 18.05
CA ILE A 413 12.46 -4.96 17.37
C ILE A 413 12.74 -5.07 15.87
N GLY A 414 11.71 -4.93 15.05
CA GLY A 414 11.83 -4.92 13.60
C GLY A 414 10.48 -4.92 12.90
N ARG A 415 10.43 -4.90 11.57
CA ARG A 415 9.13 -4.93 10.85
C ARG A 415 8.41 -6.28 10.89
N ASN A 416 9.17 -7.36 11.10
CA ASN A 416 8.66 -8.72 11.28
C ASN A 416 9.71 -9.51 12.09
N PRO A 417 9.84 -9.21 13.40
CA PRO A 417 10.94 -9.71 14.21
C PRO A 417 10.76 -11.21 14.48
N ALA A 418 11.79 -11.99 14.16
CA ALA A 418 11.87 -13.40 14.47
C ALA A 418 13.20 -13.73 15.16
N PRO A 419 13.19 -14.60 16.19
CA PRO A 419 14.42 -15.07 16.85
C PRO A 419 15.23 -15.99 15.92
N ALA A 420 16.56 -16.00 16.10
CA ALA A 420 17.41 -16.99 15.47
C ALA A 420 17.15 -18.40 16.06
N ALA A 421 17.54 -19.46 15.34
CA ALA A 421 17.39 -20.83 15.83
C ALA A 421 18.09 -21.02 17.19
N GLY A 422 17.34 -21.43 18.21
CA GLY A 422 17.84 -21.59 19.58
C GLY A 422 17.96 -20.30 20.40
N GLU A 423 17.61 -19.13 19.84
CA GLU A 423 17.58 -17.86 20.56
C GLU A 423 16.29 -17.74 21.39
N VAL A 424 16.43 -17.52 22.70
CA VAL A 424 15.29 -17.31 23.60
C VAL A 424 15.10 -15.80 23.80
N VAL A 425 13.99 -15.28 23.30
CA VAL A 425 13.60 -13.87 23.40
C VAL A 425 12.24 -13.79 24.07
N GLU A 426 12.09 -12.87 25.03
CA GLU A 426 10.85 -12.72 25.79
C GLU A 426 9.80 -11.93 24.99
N HIS A 427 10.24 -10.92 24.24
CA HIS A 427 9.36 -9.99 23.55
C HIS A 427 9.71 -9.83 22.08
N LEU A 428 8.69 -9.88 21.23
CA LEU A 428 8.79 -9.53 19.81
C LEU A 428 7.97 -8.25 19.58
N LEU A 429 8.65 -7.19 19.18
CA LEU A 429 8.09 -5.84 19.02
C LEU A 429 8.05 -5.47 17.53
N PRO A 430 6.96 -5.82 16.82
CA PRO A 430 6.79 -5.45 15.43
C PRO A 430 6.55 -3.95 15.30
N ILE A 431 7.37 -3.27 14.50
CA ILE A 431 7.24 -1.84 14.19
C ILE A 431 6.77 -1.68 12.74
N ALA A 432 5.63 -1.03 12.55
CA ALA A 432 5.12 -0.72 11.21
C ALA A 432 6.07 0.22 10.48
N ASP A 433 6.60 -0.22 9.34
CA ASP A 433 7.58 0.50 8.56
C ASP A 433 7.31 0.39 7.06
N ASP A 434 6.53 1.35 6.55
CA ASP A 434 6.13 1.42 5.14
C ASP A 434 7.30 1.86 4.22
N THR A 435 8.34 2.51 4.75
CA THR A 435 9.50 2.98 3.97
C THR A 435 10.55 1.90 3.78
N ARG A 436 10.41 0.73 4.44
CA ARG A 436 11.42 -0.33 4.51
C ARG A 436 12.76 0.17 5.06
N SER A 437 12.71 1.18 5.91
CA SER A 437 13.84 1.69 6.69
C SER A 437 14.28 0.71 7.80
N ILE A 438 13.43 -0.25 8.17
CA ILE A 438 13.59 -1.21 9.25
C ILE A 438 13.67 -2.64 8.69
N SER A 439 14.76 -3.36 9.01
CA SER A 439 14.91 -4.80 8.73
C SER A 439 13.83 -5.67 9.39
N LYS A 440 13.63 -6.90 8.89
CA LYS A 440 12.69 -7.88 9.49
C LYS A 440 12.95 -8.04 10.99
N THR A 441 14.19 -8.38 11.34
CA THR A 441 14.75 -8.29 12.69
C THR A 441 15.84 -7.21 12.65
N HIS A 442 15.67 -6.10 13.36
CA HIS A 442 16.55 -4.92 13.25
C HIS A 442 17.44 -4.74 14.48
N LEU A 443 16.84 -4.77 15.67
CA LEU A 443 17.50 -4.40 16.92
C LEU A 443 17.09 -5.37 18.02
N LEU A 444 18.05 -5.77 18.85
CA LEU A 444 17.81 -6.52 20.08
C LEU A 444 18.11 -5.61 21.28
N ILE A 445 17.15 -5.48 22.20
CA ILE A 445 17.33 -4.85 23.49
C ILE A 445 17.35 -5.93 24.56
N THR A 446 18.45 -6.04 25.30
CA THR A 446 18.59 -6.98 26.42
C THR A 446 18.25 -6.29 27.73
N ALA A 447 17.71 -7.03 28.71
CA ALA A 447 17.36 -6.48 30.02
C ALA A 447 18.47 -6.61 31.07
N ALA A 448 19.40 -7.57 30.91
CA ALA A 448 20.47 -7.83 31.86
C ALA A 448 21.72 -8.38 31.13
N PRO A 449 22.73 -7.55 30.82
CA PRO A 449 22.77 -6.09 31.01
C PRO A 449 21.76 -5.37 30.10
N LEU A 450 21.41 -4.11 30.43
CA LEU A 450 20.60 -3.27 29.55
C LEU A 450 21.47 -2.81 28.36
N ALA A 451 21.29 -3.42 27.19
CA ALA A 451 22.11 -3.14 26.02
C ALA A 451 21.34 -3.26 24.70
N ALA A 452 21.72 -2.45 23.72
CA ALA A 452 21.27 -2.52 22.33
C ALA A 452 22.28 -3.32 21.48
N VAL A 453 21.77 -4.20 20.62
CA VAL A 453 22.56 -4.95 19.64
C VAL A 453 21.89 -4.81 18.27
N ASP A 454 22.60 -4.26 17.30
CA ASP A 454 22.12 -4.24 15.91
C ASP A 454 22.16 -5.66 15.32
N ARG A 455 21.04 -6.11 14.73
CA ARG A 455 20.89 -7.48 14.16
C ARG A 455 21.27 -7.53 12.69
N ALA A 456 22.41 -6.91 12.34
CA ALA A 456 22.89 -6.75 10.97
C ALA A 456 21.84 -6.09 10.07
N SER A 457 21.30 -4.97 10.57
CA SER A 457 20.27 -4.22 9.86
C SER A 457 20.82 -3.57 8.59
N THR A 458 19.96 -3.34 7.59
CA THR A 458 20.39 -2.76 6.31
C THR A 458 20.72 -1.28 6.41
N ASN A 459 19.98 -0.54 7.25
CA ASN A 459 20.14 0.91 7.40
C ASN A 459 20.93 1.31 8.66
N GLY A 460 21.34 0.33 9.47
CA GLY A 460 22.11 0.55 10.69
C GLY A 460 21.28 1.04 11.87
N SER A 461 21.92 1.00 13.04
CA SER A 461 21.42 1.54 14.29
C SER A 461 22.47 2.42 14.95
N SER A 462 22.04 3.39 15.75
CA SER A 462 22.93 4.26 16.54
C SER A 462 22.29 4.62 17.88
N VAL A 463 23.12 4.98 18.87
CA VAL A 463 22.66 5.47 20.17
C VAL A 463 23.10 6.92 20.32
N VAL A 464 22.14 7.81 20.58
CA VAL A 464 22.40 9.22 20.89
C VAL A 464 22.41 9.38 22.41
N ARG A 465 23.57 9.71 22.97
CA ARG A 465 23.77 9.96 24.42
C ARG A 465 24.30 11.37 24.62
N GLY A 466 23.57 12.20 25.37
CA GLY A 466 23.98 13.58 25.64
C GLY A 466 24.21 14.42 24.37
N GLY A 467 23.49 14.10 23.28
CA GLY A 467 23.64 14.75 21.98
C GLY A 467 24.75 14.20 21.08
N VAL A 468 25.54 13.23 21.55
CA VAL A 468 26.57 12.56 20.74
C VAL A 468 26.03 11.24 20.19
N GLU A 469 26.15 11.04 18.87
CA GLU A 469 25.72 9.82 18.19
C GLU A 469 26.84 8.78 18.15
N HIS A 470 26.52 7.57 18.63
CA HIS A 470 27.39 6.40 18.66
C HIS A 470 26.80 5.33 17.72
N PRO A 471 27.39 5.08 16.54
CA PRO A 471 26.91 4.01 15.66
C PRO A 471 27.13 2.64 16.30
N LEU A 472 26.14 1.75 16.17
CA LEU A 472 26.20 0.38 16.65
C LEU A 472 26.88 -0.52 15.62
N ALA A 473 27.91 -1.25 16.04
CA ALA A 473 28.48 -2.30 15.20
C ALA A 473 27.53 -3.53 15.19
N PRO A 474 27.24 -4.12 14.02
CA PRO A 474 26.39 -5.30 13.92
C PRO A 474 26.85 -6.43 14.86
N GLY A 475 25.92 -6.95 15.66
CA GLY A 475 26.18 -8.05 16.61
C GLY A 475 26.92 -7.66 17.90
N ALA A 476 27.43 -6.44 18.02
CA ALA A 476 28.12 -5.98 19.23
C ALA A 476 27.14 -5.31 20.21
N PRO A 477 27.14 -5.69 21.50
CA PRO A 477 26.30 -5.04 22.50
C PRO A 477 26.84 -3.66 22.87
N PHE A 478 25.95 -2.68 22.91
CA PHE A 478 26.19 -1.33 23.39
C PHE A 478 25.36 -1.07 24.63
N ALA A 479 26.02 -0.76 25.75
CA ALA A 479 25.36 -0.54 27.03
C ALA A 479 24.46 0.71 26.97
N LEU A 480 23.19 0.55 27.33
CA LEU A 480 22.20 1.61 27.38
C LEU A 480 22.03 2.14 28.80
N VAL A 481 21.72 3.42 28.91
CA VAL A 481 21.33 4.08 30.17
C VAL A 481 20.04 4.88 29.96
N PRO A 482 19.23 5.08 31.02
CA PRO A 482 18.09 5.97 30.95
C PRO A 482 18.45 7.35 30.38
N GLY A 483 17.65 7.84 29.44
CA GLY A 483 17.87 9.06 28.67
C GLY A 483 18.51 8.85 27.30
N ASP A 484 19.04 7.66 27.00
CA ASP A 484 19.54 7.33 25.66
C ASP A 484 18.41 7.29 24.63
N VAL A 485 18.69 7.77 23.41
CA VAL A 485 17.82 7.61 22.25
C VAL A 485 18.47 6.66 21.26
N VAL A 486 17.87 5.50 21.05
CA VAL A 486 18.34 4.54 20.04
C VAL A 486 17.62 4.83 18.72
N ARG A 487 18.39 5.11 17.67
CA ARG A 487 17.91 5.27 16.29
C ARG A 487 18.06 3.94 15.56
N PHE A 488 17.04 3.53 14.82
CA PHE A 488 17.04 2.30 14.03
C PHE A 488 16.22 2.55 12.76
N GLY A 489 16.88 2.50 11.60
CA GLY A 489 16.29 3.02 10.36
C GLY A 489 15.87 4.49 10.50
N ASP A 490 14.63 4.82 10.13
CA ASP A 490 14.08 6.18 10.24
C ASP A 490 13.33 6.43 11.57
N ARG A 491 13.38 5.48 12.51
CA ARG A 491 12.63 5.52 13.76
C ARG A 491 13.54 5.67 14.96
N THR A 492 12.94 6.10 16.07
CA THR A 492 13.65 6.26 17.34
C THR A 492 12.90 5.64 18.51
N VAL A 493 13.66 5.14 19.48
CA VAL A 493 13.16 4.68 20.77
C VAL A 493 14.00 5.28 21.89
N THR A 494 13.32 5.88 22.86
CA THR A 494 13.95 6.47 24.05
C THR A 494 13.94 5.46 25.17
N VAL A 495 15.08 5.28 25.83
CA VAL A 495 15.21 4.45 27.03
C VAL A 495 14.85 5.31 28.23
N GLU A 496 13.73 5.02 28.87
CA GLU A 496 13.31 5.67 30.10
C GLU A 496 13.70 4.82 31.31
N GLY A 497 14.07 5.49 32.40
CA GLY A 497 14.35 4.82 33.68
C GLY A 497 13.09 4.20 34.25
N PHE A 498 13.26 3.13 35.01
CA PHE A 498 12.18 2.60 35.84
C PHE A 498 12.05 3.49 37.09
N ALA A 499 10.85 4.04 37.33
CA ALA A 499 10.54 4.85 38.50
C ALA A 499 10.15 3.98 39.69
#